data_AF-I4KH76-F1
#
_entry.id   AF-I4KH76-F1
#
_cell.length_a   1.000
_cell.length_b   1.000
_cell.length_c   1.000
_cell.angle_alpha   90.00
_cell.angle_beta   90.00
_cell.angle_gamma   90.00
#
_symmetry.space_group_name_H-M   'P 1'
#
loop_
_entity.id
_entity.type
_entity.pdbx_description
1 polymer ?
#
loop_
_entity_poly.entity_id
_entity_poly.type
_entity_poly.pdbx_seq_one_letter_code
_entity_poly.pdbx_strand_id
1 'polypeptide(L)'
;MRYLKVVAQDQTGDGRANTVRLQFYQGTPCNQDELLNEAVAYDLTSDAKVDYSRGDVTNDGQESSLDQALLDQFANAYLKINWVNRGASSRLYMKIFSEDFYKDGTPDTVRLHLHKGPGLLSSDAQVSWSAAYDFDNNGELEWNIHADINCDGVIDEVDKHLVQQLAELYLKFNWHTPEPFDAKVVDIQAH
;
A
#
# COMPACT_ATOMS: atom_id res chain seq x y z
N MET A 1 -4.31 9.13 -10.40
CA MET A 1 -4.08 7.71 -10.04
C MET A 1 -4.05 7.61 -8.54
N ARG A 2 -4.77 6.67 -7.93
CA ARG A 2 -4.68 6.43 -6.48
C ARG A 2 -3.57 5.42 -6.19
N TYR A 3 -2.91 5.57 -5.04
CA TYR A 3 -1.88 4.63 -4.60
C TYR A 3 -1.77 4.63 -3.08
N LEU A 4 -1.32 3.51 -2.53
CA LEU A 4 -0.95 3.36 -1.14
C LEU A 4 0.56 3.50 -0.99
N LYS A 5 1.00 4.35 -0.07
CA LYS A 5 2.39 4.43 0.38
C LYS A 5 2.49 3.82 1.77
N VAL A 6 3.36 2.83 1.93
CA VAL A 6 3.58 2.11 3.19
C VAL A 6 4.97 2.44 3.73
N VAL A 7 5.06 2.80 5.00
CA VAL A 7 6.32 3.09 5.69
C VAL A 7 6.39 2.26 6.97
N ALA A 8 7.42 1.43 7.09
CA ALA A 8 7.77 0.77 8.34
C ALA A 8 8.89 1.53 9.09
N GLN A 9 8.75 1.65 10.40
CA GLN A 9 9.65 2.39 11.27
C GLN A 9 10.04 1.55 12.49
N ASP A 10 11.32 1.54 12.81
CA ASP A 10 11.91 1.07 14.06
C ASP A 10 12.07 2.29 15.00
N GLN A 11 11.07 2.54 15.82
CA GLN A 11 11.07 3.68 16.75
C GLN A 11 11.79 3.36 18.08
N THR A 12 11.96 2.07 18.42
CA THR A 12 12.61 1.61 19.66
C THR A 12 14.13 1.48 19.50
N GLY A 13 14.62 1.35 18.27
CA GLY A 13 16.03 1.15 17.94
C GLY A 13 16.52 -0.29 18.11
N ASP A 14 15.61 -1.27 18.18
CA ASP A 14 15.94 -2.68 18.35
C ASP A 14 16.24 -3.40 17.01
N GLY A 15 16.14 -2.68 15.89
CA GLY A 15 16.39 -3.16 14.55
C GLY A 15 15.16 -3.76 13.86
N ARG A 16 14.00 -3.79 14.52
CA ARG A 16 12.74 -4.28 13.96
C ARG A 16 11.74 -3.14 13.80
N ALA A 17 10.93 -3.23 12.76
CA ALA A 17 9.82 -2.29 12.63
C ALA A 17 8.81 -2.54 13.75
N ASN A 18 8.42 -1.48 14.44
CA ASN A 18 7.39 -1.49 15.47
C ASN A 18 6.20 -0.58 15.13
N THR A 19 6.28 0.11 13.99
CA THR A 19 5.22 0.95 13.45
C THR A 19 5.11 0.74 11.94
N VAL A 20 3.90 0.53 11.44
CA VAL A 20 3.58 0.51 10.01
C VAL A 20 2.55 1.61 9.73
N ARG A 21 2.88 2.53 8.84
CA ARG A 21 1.99 3.63 8.40
C ARG A 21 1.54 3.39 6.97
N LEU A 22 0.23 3.46 6.75
CA LEU A 22 -0.41 3.40 5.45
C LEU A 22 -0.91 4.80 5.11
N GLN A 23 -0.45 5.33 3.99
CA GLN A 23 -0.79 6.68 3.51
C GLN A 23 -1.43 6.55 2.13
N PHE A 24 -2.71 6.92 2.03
CA PHE A 24 -3.49 6.78 0.81
C PHE A 24 -3.45 8.08 0.02
N TYR A 25 -2.87 8.02 -1.18
CA TYR A 25 -2.63 9.18 -2.02
C TYR A 25 -3.48 9.17 -3.29
N GLN A 26 -3.81 10.37 -3.77
CA GLN A 26 -4.33 10.62 -5.10
C GLN A 26 -3.37 11.53 -5.88
N GLY A 27 -2.76 10.97 -6.92
CA GLY A 27 -1.93 11.73 -7.85
C GLY A 27 -2.80 12.59 -8.76
N THR A 28 -2.47 13.89 -8.81
CA THR A 28 -3.08 14.87 -9.72
C THR A 28 -2.23 15.05 -10.99
N PRO A 29 -2.81 15.52 -12.11
CA PRO A 29 -2.08 15.75 -13.36
C PRO A 29 -0.89 16.71 -13.25
N CYS A 30 -0.83 17.54 -12.20
CA CYS A 30 0.24 18.50 -11.95
C CYS A 30 1.34 17.95 -11.03
N ASN A 31 1.42 16.62 -10.82
CA ASN A 31 2.38 15.95 -9.93
C ASN A 31 2.29 16.42 -8.47
N GLN A 32 1.13 16.90 -8.03
CA GLN A 32 0.85 17.12 -6.62
C GLN A 32 0.08 15.91 -6.13
N ASP A 33 0.78 15.03 -5.40
CA ASP A 33 0.14 13.91 -4.72
C ASP A 33 -0.58 14.43 -3.47
N GLU A 34 -1.89 14.25 -3.43
CA GLU A 34 -2.73 14.62 -2.29
C GLU A 34 -2.88 13.43 -1.35
N LEU A 35 -2.58 13.61 -0.07
CA LEU A 35 -2.86 12.62 0.97
C LEU A 35 -4.35 12.69 1.31
N LEU A 36 -5.09 11.63 0.99
CA LEU A 36 -6.52 11.54 1.26
C LEU A 36 -6.80 10.98 2.66
N ASN A 37 -5.98 10.03 3.11
CA ASN A 37 -6.20 9.32 4.37
C ASN A 37 -4.91 8.67 4.91
N GLU A 38 -4.88 8.39 6.21
CA GLU A 38 -3.77 7.70 6.88
C GLU A 38 -4.30 6.69 7.91
N ALA A 39 -3.71 5.50 7.91
CA ALA A 39 -3.92 4.48 8.92
C ALA A 39 -2.57 4.04 9.52
N VAL A 40 -2.59 3.53 10.74
CA VAL A 40 -1.37 3.15 11.46
C VAL A 40 -1.58 1.90 12.31
N ALA A 41 -0.57 1.03 12.30
CA ALA A 41 -0.47 -0.16 13.13
C ALA A 41 0.83 -0.15 13.92
N TYR A 42 0.78 -0.70 15.14
CA TYR A 42 1.87 -0.74 16.10
C TYR A 42 2.08 -2.17 16.59
N ASP A 43 3.33 -2.61 16.55
CA ASP A 43 3.83 -3.78 17.29
C ASP A 43 4.52 -3.24 18.54
N LEU A 44 3.82 -3.27 19.67
CA LEU A 44 4.27 -2.70 20.93
C LEU A 44 5.18 -3.66 21.70
N THR A 45 5.10 -4.96 21.39
CA THR A 45 5.87 -6.01 22.06
C THR A 45 7.14 -6.42 21.31
N SER A 46 7.36 -5.89 20.11
CA SER A 46 8.47 -6.21 19.20
C SER A 46 8.51 -7.70 18.81
N ASP A 47 7.36 -8.37 18.79
CA ASP A 47 7.21 -9.79 18.46
C ASP A 47 6.89 -10.03 16.97
N ALA A 48 6.97 -8.97 16.15
CA ALA A 48 6.59 -8.92 14.74
C ALA A 48 5.09 -9.13 14.51
N LYS A 49 4.26 -8.79 15.50
CA LYS A 49 2.80 -8.82 15.41
C LYS A 49 2.20 -7.50 15.86
N VAL A 50 1.18 -7.06 15.14
CA VAL A 50 0.40 -5.87 15.51
C VAL A 50 -0.36 -6.12 16.81
N ASP A 51 -0.17 -5.21 17.76
CA ASP A 51 -0.88 -5.15 19.05
C ASP A 51 -2.02 -4.14 19.02
N TYR A 52 -1.85 -3.06 18.25
CA TYR A 52 -2.83 -1.98 18.15
C TYR A 52 -2.81 -1.35 16.76
N SER A 53 -3.98 -1.08 16.19
CA SER A 53 -4.11 -0.37 14.92
C SER A 53 -5.33 0.54 14.91
N ARG A 54 -5.31 1.55 14.04
CA ARG A 54 -6.39 2.53 13.85
C ARG A 54 -6.35 3.14 12.46
N GLY A 55 -7.49 3.67 12.02
CA GLY A 55 -7.70 4.28 10.71
C GLY A 55 -8.73 3.53 9.88
N ASP A 56 -9.50 4.27 9.10
CA ASP A 56 -10.40 3.76 8.07
C ASP A 56 -9.55 3.29 6.87
N VAL A 57 -9.47 1.99 6.60
CA VAL A 57 -8.72 1.48 5.44
C VAL A 57 -9.64 1.08 4.30
N THR A 58 -10.95 0.98 4.52
CA THR A 58 -11.93 0.62 3.50
C THR A 58 -12.52 1.81 2.75
N ASN A 59 -12.20 3.04 3.17
CA ASN A 59 -12.72 4.30 2.63
C ASN A 59 -14.26 4.42 2.75
N ASP A 60 -14.86 3.85 3.79
CA ASP A 60 -16.31 3.94 4.02
C ASP A 60 -16.69 5.11 4.95
N GLY A 61 -15.70 5.86 5.44
CA GLY A 61 -15.86 7.02 6.31
C GLY A 61 -16.00 6.68 7.79
N GLN A 62 -15.90 5.40 8.19
CA GLN A 62 -16.04 4.97 9.58
C GLN A 62 -14.95 3.97 9.96
N GLU A 63 -14.20 4.26 11.03
CA GLU A 63 -13.29 3.26 11.60
C GLU A 63 -14.09 2.11 12.23
N SER A 64 -13.92 0.90 11.70
CA SER A 64 -14.65 -0.29 12.12
C SER A 64 -13.74 -1.46 12.51
N SER A 65 -14.34 -2.53 13.04
CA SER A 65 -13.61 -3.78 13.30
C SER A 65 -13.12 -4.46 12.01
N LEU A 66 -13.77 -4.18 10.87
CA LEU A 66 -13.31 -4.67 9.57
C LEU A 66 -12.02 -3.96 9.17
N ASP A 67 -11.96 -2.63 9.33
CA ASP A 67 -10.76 -1.84 9.06
C ASP A 67 -9.59 -2.32 9.90
N GLN A 68 -9.83 -2.50 11.21
CA GLN A 68 -8.84 -3.03 12.13
C GLN A 68 -8.33 -4.40 11.67
N ALA A 69 -9.23 -5.33 11.33
CA ALA A 69 -8.84 -6.68 10.91
C ALA A 69 -8.05 -6.69 9.59
N LEU A 70 -8.40 -5.84 8.62
CA LEU A 70 -7.68 -5.72 7.35
C LEU A 70 -6.33 -5.04 7.54
N LEU A 71 -6.28 -3.98 8.34
CA LEU A 71 -5.06 -3.26 8.68
C LEU A 71 -4.08 -4.14 9.44
N ASP A 72 -4.54 -4.92 10.42
CA ASP A 72 -3.72 -5.86 11.18
C ASP A 72 -3.12 -6.93 10.26
N GLN A 73 -3.93 -7.54 9.40
CA GLN A 73 -3.44 -8.53 8.43
C GLN A 73 -2.39 -7.93 7.49
N PHE A 74 -2.65 -6.74 6.97
CA PHE A 74 -1.74 -6.06 6.05
C PHE A 74 -0.43 -5.69 6.74
N ALA A 75 -0.50 -5.06 7.92
CA ALA A 75 0.68 -4.65 8.66
C ALA A 75 1.50 -5.86 9.14
N ASN A 76 0.87 -6.94 9.59
CA ASN A 76 1.56 -8.19 9.93
C ASN A 76 2.29 -8.81 8.72
N ALA A 77 1.71 -8.72 7.52
CA ALA A 77 2.39 -9.12 6.29
C ALA A 77 3.57 -8.18 5.98
N TYR A 78 3.35 -6.86 6.09
CA TYR A 78 4.36 -5.86 5.78
C TYR A 78 5.56 -5.87 6.72
N LEU A 79 5.37 -6.19 8.01
CA LEU A 79 6.46 -6.32 8.98
C LEU A 79 7.48 -7.41 8.59
N LYS A 80 7.08 -8.38 7.77
CA LYS A 80 7.97 -9.44 7.26
C LYS A 80 8.87 -8.99 6.12
N ILE A 81 8.66 -7.80 5.55
CA ILE A 81 9.37 -7.31 4.35
C ILE A 81 10.81 -6.85 4.67
N ASN A 82 11.13 -6.63 5.96
CA ASN A 82 12.42 -6.07 6.42
C ASN A 82 12.82 -4.74 5.75
N TRP A 83 11.87 -4.02 5.13
CA TRP A 83 12.07 -2.71 4.51
C TRP A 83 11.83 -1.58 5.52
N VAL A 84 12.75 -1.44 6.48
CA VAL A 84 12.54 -0.68 7.72
C VAL A 84 13.38 0.60 7.80
N ASN A 85 12.75 1.69 8.22
CA ASN A 85 13.45 2.93 8.58
C ASN A 85 13.86 2.93 10.05
N ARG A 86 15.05 3.46 10.36
CA ARG A 86 15.41 3.79 11.74
C ARG A 86 14.74 5.09 12.18
N GLY A 87 14.17 5.08 13.39
CA GLY A 87 13.46 6.22 13.97
C GLY A 87 12.29 6.68 13.10
N ALA A 88 11.98 7.98 13.14
CA ALA A 88 10.87 8.57 12.40
C ALA A 88 11.14 8.81 10.89
N SER A 89 12.21 8.24 10.33
CA SER A 89 12.51 8.36 8.90
C SER A 89 11.40 7.71 8.04
N SER A 90 11.18 8.26 6.85
CA SER A 90 10.23 7.74 5.85
C SER A 90 10.89 7.57 4.48
N ARG A 91 12.21 7.36 4.46
CA ARG A 91 13.00 7.22 3.23
C ARG A 91 12.77 5.88 2.56
N LEU A 92 12.70 4.79 3.31
CA LEU A 92 12.35 3.48 2.76
C LEU A 92 10.84 3.36 2.79
N TYR A 93 10.22 3.15 1.64
CA TYR A 93 8.78 2.98 1.56
C TYR A 93 8.40 2.03 0.44
N MET A 94 7.22 1.42 0.55
CA MET A 94 6.59 0.69 -0.56
C MET A 94 5.49 1.56 -1.17
N LYS A 95 5.40 1.58 -2.49
CA LYS A 95 4.28 2.16 -3.24
C LYS A 95 3.48 1.04 -3.87
N ILE A 96 2.18 0.97 -3.55
CA ILE A 96 1.25 -0.03 -4.08
C ILE A 96 0.16 0.68 -4.88
N PHE A 97 -0.14 0.21 -6.08
CA PHE A 97 -1.21 0.74 -6.92
C PHE A 97 -1.70 -0.34 -7.87
N SER A 98 -2.88 -0.13 -8.44
CA SER A 98 -3.43 -1.02 -9.45
C SER A 98 -3.58 -0.36 -10.81
N GLU A 99 -3.68 -1.20 -11.84
CA GLU A 99 -3.94 -0.81 -13.22
C GLU A 99 -5.13 -1.60 -13.77
N ASP A 100 -5.90 -0.95 -14.63
CA ASP A 100 -7.06 -1.49 -15.35
C ASP A 100 -6.72 -1.48 -16.85
N PHE A 101 -6.21 -2.60 -17.34
CA PHE A 101 -5.81 -2.85 -18.72
C PHE A 101 -7.01 -3.22 -19.61
N TYR A 102 -8.01 -3.93 -19.10
CA TYR A 102 -9.24 -4.28 -19.80
C TYR A 102 -10.23 -3.11 -19.94
N LYS A 103 -10.06 -2.06 -19.13
CA LYS A 103 -10.82 -0.79 -19.12
C LYS A 103 -12.29 -0.95 -18.77
N ASP A 104 -12.61 -1.88 -17.89
CA ASP A 104 -13.97 -2.13 -17.41
C ASP A 104 -14.19 -1.67 -15.97
N GLY A 105 -13.17 -1.06 -15.35
CA GLY A 105 -13.23 -0.49 -14.01
C GLY A 105 -12.77 -1.45 -12.91
N THR A 106 -12.34 -2.67 -13.23
CA THR A 106 -11.75 -3.59 -12.25
C THR A 106 -10.20 -3.56 -12.30
N PRO A 107 -9.53 -3.78 -11.17
CA PRO A 107 -8.07 -3.95 -11.15
C PRO A 107 -7.63 -5.26 -11.80
N ASP A 108 -6.80 -5.17 -12.84
CA ASP A 108 -6.20 -6.35 -13.51
C ASP A 108 -4.81 -6.67 -12.97
N THR A 109 -4.18 -5.70 -12.32
CA THR A 109 -2.83 -5.84 -11.79
C THR A 109 -2.68 -5.00 -10.56
N VAL A 110 -1.98 -5.53 -9.56
CA VAL A 110 -1.49 -4.77 -8.41
C VAL A 110 0.02 -4.77 -8.44
N ARG A 111 0.63 -3.59 -8.45
CA ARG A 111 2.09 -3.41 -8.42
C ARG A 111 2.55 -3.00 -7.04
N LEU A 112 3.65 -3.61 -6.59
CA LEU A 112 4.31 -3.33 -5.32
C LEU A 112 5.73 -2.88 -5.63
N HIS A 113 6.03 -1.60 -5.40
CA HIS A 113 7.33 -1.02 -5.71
C HIS A 113 8.05 -0.63 -4.42
N LEU A 114 9.26 -1.14 -4.21
CA LEU A 114 10.11 -0.70 -3.10
C LEU A 114 10.90 0.51 -3.54
N HIS A 115 10.80 1.58 -2.76
CA HIS A 115 11.45 2.85 -3.01
C HIS A 115 12.42 3.21 -1.90
N LYS A 116 13.47 3.92 -2.32
CA LYS A 116 14.40 4.64 -1.46
C LYS A 116 14.32 6.11 -1.82
N GLY A 117 13.57 6.84 -1.01
CA GLY A 117 13.41 8.28 -1.07
C GLY A 117 14.73 9.03 -0.97
N PRO A 118 14.69 10.33 -1.31
CA PRO A 118 15.89 11.12 -1.55
C PRO A 118 16.81 11.11 -0.33
N GLY A 119 18.10 11.00 -0.60
CA GLY A 119 19.18 11.19 0.37
C GLY A 119 19.85 12.53 0.17
N LEU A 120 20.87 12.80 0.98
CA LEU A 120 21.67 14.02 0.86
C LEU A 120 22.28 14.19 -0.55
N LEU A 121 22.51 13.07 -1.26
CA LEU A 121 23.19 13.01 -2.56
C LEU A 121 22.42 12.19 -3.61
N SER A 122 21.20 11.73 -3.33
CA SER A 122 20.45 10.85 -4.24
C SER A 122 19.00 11.30 -4.36
N SER A 123 18.43 11.20 -5.57
CA SER A 123 16.99 11.35 -5.78
C SER A 123 16.23 10.16 -5.22
N ASP A 124 14.91 10.24 -5.22
CA ASP A 124 14.06 9.08 -5.05
C ASP A 124 14.36 8.05 -6.14
N ALA A 125 14.41 6.77 -5.77
CA ALA A 125 14.70 5.67 -6.67
C ALA A 125 13.85 4.45 -6.31
N GLN A 126 13.20 3.88 -7.32
CA GLN A 126 12.64 2.54 -7.23
C GLN A 126 13.79 1.52 -7.23
N VAL A 127 13.86 0.69 -6.20
CA VAL A 127 14.93 -0.28 -5.97
C VAL A 127 14.54 -1.68 -6.39
N SER A 128 13.26 -2.04 -6.19
CA SER A 128 12.70 -3.34 -6.58
C SER A 128 11.23 -3.17 -6.95
N TRP A 129 10.69 -4.13 -7.70
CA TRP A 129 9.29 -4.18 -8.04
C TRP A 129 8.79 -5.63 -8.07
N SER A 130 7.51 -5.78 -7.77
CA SER A 130 6.75 -7.02 -7.86
C SER A 130 5.35 -6.69 -8.34
N ALA A 131 4.64 -7.67 -8.86
CA ALA A 131 3.28 -7.46 -9.36
C ALA A 131 2.46 -8.75 -9.26
N ALA A 132 1.18 -8.63 -8.96
CA ALA A 132 0.20 -9.70 -9.03
C ALA A 132 -0.85 -9.37 -10.09
N TYR A 133 -1.33 -10.37 -10.82
CA TYR A 133 -2.14 -10.24 -12.03
C TYR A 133 -3.42 -11.06 -11.92
N ASP A 134 -4.52 -10.45 -12.35
CA ASP A 134 -5.78 -11.11 -12.70
C ASP A 134 -5.78 -11.29 -14.23
N PHE A 135 -5.66 -12.53 -14.70
CA PHE A 135 -5.50 -12.79 -16.14
C PHE A 135 -6.81 -13.00 -16.88
N ASP A 136 -7.80 -13.58 -16.21
CA ASP A 136 -9.10 -13.88 -16.80
C ASP A 136 -10.20 -12.90 -16.37
N ASN A 137 -9.82 -11.86 -15.62
CA ASN A 137 -10.62 -10.73 -15.17
C ASN A 137 -11.81 -11.20 -14.32
N ASN A 138 -11.53 -12.10 -13.38
CA ASN A 138 -12.55 -12.68 -12.48
C ASN A 138 -12.56 -12.02 -11.08
N GLY A 139 -11.60 -11.13 -10.79
CA GLY A 139 -11.39 -10.47 -9.51
C GLY A 139 -10.41 -11.17 -8.56
N GLU A 140 -9.84 -12.30 -8.96
CA GLU A 140 -8.79 -13.04 -8.25
C GLU A 140 -7.44 -12.80 -8.93
N LEU A 141 -6.35 -12.83 -8.16
CA LEU A 141 -5.00 -12.64 -8.70
C LEU A 141 -4.34 -14.01 -8.89
N GLU A 142 -4.33 -14.57 -10.10
CA GLU A 142 -3.85 -15.95 -10.35
C GLU A 142 -2.33 -16.08 -10.39
N TRP A 143 -1.62 -15.00 -10.68
CA TRP A 143 -0.18 -15.05 -10.91
C TRP A 143 0.54 -13.85 -10.31
N ASN A 144 1.80 -14.05 -9.91
CA ASN A 144 2.64 -12.93 -9.51
C ASN A 144 4.10 -13.07 -10.00
N ILE A 145 4.72 -11.90 -10.15
CA ILE A 145 6.14 -11.70 -10.31
C ILE A 145 6.64 -11.19 -8.97
N HIS A 146 7.54 -11.93 -8.35
CA HIS A 146 8.17 -11.59 -7.08
C HIS A 146 9.69 -11.57 -7.23
N ALA A 147 10.31 -10.66 -6.49
CA ALA A 147 11.75 -10.66 -6.22
C ALA A 147 11.97 -11.08 -4.76
N ASP A 148 13.18 -10.90 -4.24
CA ASP A 148 13.46 -10.90 -2.79
C ASP A 148 12.77 -9.67 -2.18
N ILE A 149 11.46 -9.78 -1.97
CA ILE A 149 10.63 -8.67 -1.46
C ILE A 149 10.84 -8.55 0.04
N ASN A 150 11.11 -9.66 0.72
CA ASN A 150 11.34 -9.68 2.16
C ASN A 150 12.75 -9.26 2.58
N CYS A 151 13.62 -8.97 1.60
CA CYS A 151 14.98 -8.48 1.78
C CYS A 151 15.84 -9.41 2.66
N ASP A 152 15.60 -10.72 2.59
CA ASP A 152 16.38 -11.74 3.33
C ASP A 152 17.56 -12.31 2.52
N GLY A 153 17.66 -11.94 1.24
CA GLY A 153 18.72 -12.35 0.32
C GLY A 153 18.42 -13.63 -0.46
N VAL A 154 17.23 -14.21 -0.31
CA VAL A 154 16.75 -15.41 -1.01
C VAL A 154 15.50 -15.05 -1.80
N ILE A 155 15.29 -15.71 -2.95
CA ILE A 155 14.03 -15.61 -3.70
C ILE A 155 13.34 -16.96 -3.57
N ASP A 156 12.23 -17.01 -2.85
CA ASP A 156 11.50 -18.26 -2.59
C ASP A 156 9.97 -18.10 -2.48
N GLU A 157 9.30 -19.15 -1.99
CA GLU A 157 7.84 -19.17 -1.85
C GLU A 157 7.33 -18.19 -0.77
N VAL A 158 8.16 -17.75 0.18
CA VAL A 158 7.81 -16.71 1.16
C VAL A 158 7.60 -15.39 0.42
N ASP A 159 8.49 -15.02 -0.49
CA ASP A 159 8.35 -13.80 -1.29
C ASP A 159 7.09 -13.80 -2.13
N LYS A 160 6.87 -14.91 -2.84
CA LYS A 160 5.66 -15.13 -3.64
C LYS A 160 4.40 -14.96 -2.79
N HIS A 161 4.36 -15.56 -1.61
CA HIS A 161 3.21 -15.47 -0.72
C HIS A 161 2.99 -14.05 -0.20
N LEU A 162 4.06 -13.34 0.15
CA LEU A 162 3.97 -11.95 0.62
C LEU A 162 3.45 -11.01 -0.48
N VAL A 163 3.95 -11.13 -1.71
CA VAL A 163 3.44 -10.34 -2.85
C VAL A 163 1.95 -10.60 -3.04
N GLN A 164 1.55 -11.86 -3.05
CA GLN A 164 0.14 -12.25 -3.21
C GLN A 164 -0.74 -11.66 -2.10
N GLN A 165 -0.37 -11.90 -0.84
CA GLN A 165 -1.13 -11.49 0.33
C GLN A 165 -1.31 -9.96 0.40
N LEU A 166 -0.24 -9.21 0.16
CA LEU A 166 -0.29 -7.74 0.20
C LEU A 166 -1.12 -7.18 -0.95
N ALA A 167 -1.04 -7.77 -2.14
CA ALA A 167 -1.84 -7.36 -3.29
C ALA A 167 -3.35 -7.57 -3.04
N GLU A 168 -3.74 -8.75 -2.57
CA GLU A 168 -5.14 -9.07 -2.25
C GLU A 168 -5.70 -8.19 -1.12
N LEU A 169 -4.91 -7.94 -0.06
CA LEU A 169 -5.31 -7.06 1.03
C LEU A 169 -5.45 -5.60 0.57
N TYR A 170 -4.56 -5.13 -0.32
CA TYR A 170 -4.70 -3.81 -0.93
C TYR A 170 -6.00 -3.67 -1.74
N LEU A 171 -6.41 -4.70 -2.49
CA LEU A 171 -7.68 -4.67 -3.23
C LEU A 171 -8.89 -4.57 -2.29
N LYS A 172 -8.84 -5.25 -1.13
CA LYS A 172 -9.89 -5.19 -0.10
C LYS A 172 -10.02 -3.82 0.56
N PHE A 173 -8.99 -2.97 0.50
CA PHE A 173 -9.09 -1.59 0.95
C PHE A 173 -9.99 -0.73 0.03
N ASN A 174 -10.23 -1.15 -1.22
CA ASN A 174 -11.11 -0.45 -2.17
C ASN A 174 -10.68 1.01 -2.49
N TRP A 175 -9.41 1.35 -2.30
CA TRP A 175 -8.85 2.67 -2.64
C TRP A 175 -8.43 2.82 -4.11
N HIS A 176 -8.59 1.78 -4.93
CA HIS A 176 -8.08 1.76 -6.30
C HIS A 176 -8.98 2.48 -7.32
N THR A 177 -10.27 2.59 -7.05
CA THR A 177 -11.20 3.36 -7.88
C THR A 177 -11.14 4.83 -7.45
N PRO A 178 -10.94 5.81 -8.35
CA PRO A 178 -11.24 7.20 -8.05
C PRO A 178 -12.74 7.32 -7.77
N GLU A 179 -13.15 8.18 -6.82
CA GLU A 179 -14.57 8.51 -6.71
C GLU A 179 -15.09 8.96 -8.08
N PRO A 180 -16.26 8.47 -8.54
CA PRO A 180 -16.87 9.02 -9.72
C PRO A 180 -17.05 10.51 -9.47
N PHE A 181 -16.39 11.35 -10.26
CA PHE A 181 -16.71 12.76 -10.31
C PHE A 181 -18.18 12.83 -10.76
N ASP A 182 -19.09 13.04 -9.82
CA ASP A 182 -20.43 13.52 -10.13
C ASP A 182 -20.25 14.90 -10.76
N ALA A 183 -20.14 14.92 -12.08
CA ALA A 183 -20.26 16.13 -12.86
C ALA A 183 -21.68 16.64 -12.63
N LYS A 184 -21.87 17.47 -11.60
CA LYS A 184 -23.07 18.28 -11.47
C LYS A 184 -23.12 19.17 -12.70
N VAL A 185 -23.87 18.74 -13.69
CA VAL A 185 -24.32 19.60 -14.78
C VAL A 185 -25.15 20.68 -14.13
N VAL A 186 -24.53 21.84 -13.89
CA VAL A 186 -25.25 23.04 -13.48
C VAL A 186 -25.94 23.52 -14.74
N ASP A 187 -27.23 23.22 -14.88
CA ASP A 187 -28.07 23.86 -15.89
C ASP A 187 -28.06 25.36 -15.64
N ILE A 188 -27.29 26.09 -16.44
CA ILE A 188 -27.34 27.55 -16.50
C ILE A 188 -28.58 27.88 -17.32
N GLN A 189 -29.68 28.24 -16.66
CA GLN A 189 -30.83 28.81 -17.35
C GLN A 189 -30.43 30.18 -17.90
N ALA A 190 -30.41 30.29 -19.24
CA ALA A 190 -30.31 31.56 -19.92
C ALA A 190 -31.66 32.29 -19.79
N HIS A 191 -31.63 33.46 -19.13
CA HIS A 191 -32.71 34.44 -19.11
C HIS A 191 -32.71 35.29 -20.40
#